data_AF-A0A433RIH4-F1
#
_entry.id   AF-A0A433RIH4-F1
#
_cell.length_a   1.000
_cell.length_b   1.000
_cell.length_c   1.000
_cell.angle_alpha   90.00
_cell.angle_beta   90.00
_cell.angle_gamma   90.00
#
_symmetry.space_group_name_H-M   'P 1'
#
loop_
_entity.id
_entity.type
_entity.pdbx_description
1 polymer ?
#
loop_
_entity_poly.entity_id
_entity_poly.type
_entity_poly.pdbx_seq_one_letter_code
_entity_poly.pdbx_strand_id
1 'polypeptide(L)' 'MPNLDRFSQGLPDPQDKPAAQVGTCHYAFCGKPIFNGDRCYESEDGDLYCDDTCFSQWNGKFIIAGTDQLTY' A
#
# COMPACT_ATOMS: atom_id res chain seq x y z
N MET A 1 1.59 -42.53 -18.45
CA MET A 1 0.88 -42.48 -17.15
C MET A 1 0.69 -41.00 -16.82
N PRO A 2 -0.54 -40.49 -16.66
CA PRO A 2 -0.73 -39.10 -16.28
C PRO A 2 -0.19 -38.90 -14.86
N ASN A 3 0.65 -37.90 -14.68
CA ASN A 3 1.23 -37.56 -13.39
C ASN A 3 0.09 -37.21 -12.40
N LEU A 4 -0.10 -38.03 -11.37
CA LEU A 4 -1.14 -37.88 -10.35
C LEU A 4 -0.74 -36.89 -9.23
N ASP A 5 0.41 -36.26 -9.35
CA ASP A 5 0.96 -35.43 -8.31
C ASP A 5 0.36 -34.03 -8.36
N ARG A 6 -0.85 -33.87 -7.80
CA ARG A 6 -1.54 -32.56 -7.71
C ARG A 6 -0.77 -31.52 -6.91
N PHE A 7 0.26 -31.94 -6.18
CA PHE A 7 1.13 -31.09 -5.37
C PHE A 7 2.46 -30.78 -6.07
N SER A 8 2.77 -31.45 -7.20
CA SER A 8 3.95 -31.14 -8.02
C SER A 8 3.91 -29.75 -8.64
N GLN A 9 2.72 -29.13 -8.67
CA GLN A 9 2.53 -27.72 -8.98
C GLN A 9 2.05 -26.99 -7.73
N GLY A 10 2.96 -26.83 -6.76
CA GLY A 10 2.72 -25.91 -5.65
C GLY A 10 2.44 -24.52 -6.24
N LEU A 11 1.23 -24.01 -6.05
CA LEU A 11 0.95 -22.61 -6.35
C LEU A 11 1.96 -21.76 -5.57
N PRO A 12 2.53 -20.70 -6.19
CA PRO A 12 3.41 -19.80 -5.46
C PRO A 12 2.67 -19.28 -4.23
N ASP A 13 3.32 -19.35 -3.07
CA ASP A 13 2.74 -18.93 -1.80
C ASP A 13 2.29 -17.46 -1.92
N PRO A 14 1.00 -17.15 -1.75
CA PRO A 14 0.52 -15.78 -1.79
C PRO A 14 1.23 -14.84 -0.80
N GLN A 15 1.83 -15.38 0.27
CA GLN A 15 2.59 -14.66 1.29
C GLN A 15 4.04 -14.33 0.87
N ASP A 16 4.55 -14.97 -0.18
CA ASP A 16 5.89 -14.69 -0.75
C ASP A 16 5.85 -13.47 -1.70
N LYS A 17 4.69 -12.86 -1.88
CA LYS A 17 4.56 -11.61 -2.63
C LYS A 17 5.19 -10.48 -1.80
N PRO A 18 6.12 -9.70 -2.38
CA PRO A 18 6.67 -8.55 -1.69
C PRO A 18 5.55 -7.56 -1.36
N ALA A 19 5.65 -6.89 -0.21
CA ALA A 19 4.74 -5.82 0.17
C ALA A 19 4.67 -4.80 -0.97
N ALA A 20 3.49 -4.60 -1.54
CA ALA A 20 3.31 -3.73 -2.69
C ALA A 20 3.44 -2.27 -2.23
N GLN A 21 4.62 -1.67 -2.42
CA GLN A 21 4.81 -0.25 -2.15
C GLN A 21 3.96 0.57 -3.11
N VAL A 22 3.10 1.44 -2.57
CA VAL A 22 2.21 2.32 -3.35
C VAL A 22 2.78 3.72 -3.51
N GLY A 23 3.67 4.15 -2.60
CA GLY A 23 4.29 5.46 -2.68
C GLY A 23 5.31 5.70 -1.58
N THR A 24 5.63 6.98 -1.40
CA THR A 24 6.56 7.47 -0.37
C THR A 24 5.93 8.71 0.26
N CYS A 25 6.13 8.90 1.56
CA CYS A 25 5.68 10.10 2.25
C CYS A 25 6.28 11.35 1.60
N HIS A 26 5.42 12.26 1.14
CA HIS A 26 5.81 13.49 0.43
C HIS A 26 6.53 14.49 1.35
N TYR A 27 6.36 14.38 2.68
CA TYR A 27 7.05 15.28 3.60
C TYR A 27 8.57 15.14 3.48
N ALA A 28 9.24 16.25 3.11
CA ALA A 28 10.64 16.30 2.68
C ALA A 28 11.63 15.70 3.69
N PHE A 29 11.29 15.68 4.99
CA PHE A 29 12.15 15.15 6.05
C PHE A 29 11.81 13.71 6.47
N CYS A 30 10.72 13.12 5.95
CA CYS A 30 10.28 11.77 6.30
C CYS A 30 10.71 10.74 5.25
N GLY A 31 10.22 10.85 4.02
CA GLY A 31 10.58 9.93 2.93
C GLY A 31 10.31 8.44 3.18
N LYS A 32 9.45 8.10 4.16
CA LYS A 32 9.11 6.70 4.48
C LYS A 32 8.31 6.06 3.34
N PRO A 33 8.58 4.79 2.97
CA PRO A 33 7.74 4.06 2.02
C PRO A 33 6.35 3.83 2.62
N ILE A 34 5.33 3.88 1.76
CA ILE A 34 3.93 3.58 2.08
C ILE A 34 3.54 2.35 1.29
N PHE A 35 3.06 1.32 1.97
CA PHE A 35 2.66 0.06 1.37
C PHE A 35 1.15 -0.04 1.24
N ASN A 36 0.69 -0.88 0.32
CA ASN A 36 -0.72 -1.15 0.11
C ASN A 36 -1.35 -1.67 1.42
N GLY A 37 -2.46 -1.06 1.83
CA GLY A 37 -3.14 -1.37 3.09
C GLY A 37 -2.65 -0.55 4.30
N ASP A 38 -1.57 0.22 4.16
CA ASP A 38 -1.16 1.14 5.21
C ASP A 38 -2.20 2.24 5.41
N ARG A 39 -2.30 2.71 6.66
CA ARG A 39 -3.03 3.92 6.99
C ARG A 39 -2.18 5.12 6.57
N CYS A 40 -2.71 5.95 5.68
CA CYS A 40 -2.02 7.13 5.19
C CYS A 40 -3.00 8.29 5.02
N TYR A 41 -2.46 9.46 4.74
CA TYR A 41 -3.26 10.64 4.42
C TYR A 41 -2.98 11.04 2.98
N GLU A 42 -4.02 11.51 2.30
CA GLU A 42 -3.92 11.97 0.91
C GLU A 42 -4.33 13.43 0.83
N SER A 43 -3.51 14.15 0.07
CA SER A 43 -3.65 15.54 -0.29
C SER A 43 -4.67 15.75 -1.41
N GLU A 44 -5.29 16.93 -1.53
CA GLU A 44 -6.12 17.28 -2.70
C GLU A 44 -5.35 17.19 -4.02
N ASP A 45 -4.02 17.35 -4.00
CA ASP A 45 -3.12 17.20 -5.14
C ASP A 45 -2.67 15.74 -5.38
N GLY A 46 -3.09 14.80 -4.51
CA GLY A 46 -2.74 13.38 -4.59
C GLY A 46 -1.44 12.99 -3.87
N ASP A 47 -0.88 13.88 -3.04
CA ASP A 47 0.33 13.57 -2.26
C ASP A 47 0.02 12.67 -1.06
N LEU A 48 0.89 11.68 -0.81
CA LEU A 48 0.71 10.72 0.28
C LEU A 48 1.56 11.07 1.50
N TYR A 49 1.00 10.89 2.69
CA TYR A 49 1.67 11.13 3.97
C TYR A 49 1.47 9.94 4.91
N CYS A 50 2.54 9.52 5.60
CA CYS A 50 2.53 8.31 6.42
C CYS A 50 1.79 8.45 7.77
N ASP A 51 1.63 9.68 8.26
CA ASP A 51 0.98 9.96 9.55
C ASP A 51 0.37 11.37 9.59
N ASP A 52 -0.38 11.62 10.65
CA ASP A 52 -1.08 12.88 10.91
C ASP A 52 -0.12 14.04 11.09
N THR A 53 1.10 13.80 11.57
CA THR A 53 2.10 14.83 11.84
C THR A 53 2.73 15.32 10.54
N CYS A 54 3.13 14.40 9.66
CA CYS A 54 3.61 14.71 8.31
C CYS A 54 2.54 15.43 7.51
N PHE A 55 1.28 15.11 7.77
CA PHE A 55 0.14 15.66 7.08
C PHE A 55 -0.41 16.98 7.63
N SER A 56 -0.39 17.18 8.95
CA SER A 56 -0.88 18.41 9.60
C SER A 56 0.00 19.61 9.27
N GLN A 57 1.25 19.38 8.86
CA GLN A 57 2.06 20.43 8.25
C GLN A 57 1.50 20.91 6.90
N TRP A 58 0.53 20.20 6.33
CA TRP A 58 -0.01 20.39 4.98
C TRP A 58 -1.55 20.56 4.92
N ASN A 59 -2.33 20.12 5.93
CA ASN A 59 -3.81 20.17 6.04
C ASN A 59 -4.59 19.35 4.98
N GLY A 60 -4.98 18.09 5.26
CA GLY A 60 -5.97 17.41 4.40
C GLY A 60 -6.84 16.33 5.08
N LYS A 61 -7.19 15.26 4.35
CA LYS A 61 -8.04 14.13 4.77
C LYS A 61 -7.32 12.75 4.92
N PHE A 62 -7.84 11.88 5.79
CA PHE A 62 -7.40 10.49 6.03
C PHE A 62 -7.94 9.48 4.99
N ILE A 63 -7.11 8.52 4.56
CA ILE A 63 -7.47 7.42 3.63
C ILE A 63 -6.72 6.10 3.93
N ILE A 64 -6.95 5.06 3.13
CA ILE A 64 -6.17 3.81 3.15
C ILE A 64 -5.41 3.69 1.83
N ALA A 65 -4.10 3.44 1.92
CA ALA A 65 -3.21 3.42 0.77
C ALA A 65 -3.54 2.27 -0.20
N GLY A 66 -3.64 2.57 -1.49
CA GLY A 66 -3.87 1.57 -2.53
C GLY A 66 -5.32 1.05 -2.62
N THR A 67 -6.26 1.71 -1.94
CA THR A 67 -7.69 1.45 -2.12
C THR A 67 -8.33 2.53 -2.99
N ASP A 68 -8.10 2.44 -4.29
CA ASP A 68 -8.90 3.21 -5.25
C ASP A 68 -10.32 2.64 -5.23
N GLN A 69 -11.24 3.39 -4.61
CA GLN A 69 -12.69 3.19 -4.66
C GLN A 69 -13.22 1.92 -3.97
N LEU A 70 -13.65 2.08 -2.71
CA LEU A 70 -14.76 1.29 -2.18
C LEU A 70 -16.07 1.85 -2.75
N THR A 71 -16.37 1.53 -4.00
CA THR A 71 -17.74 1.54 -4.51
C THR A 71 -18.49 0.39 -3.84
N TYR A 72 -19.36 0.72 -2.89
CA TYR A 72 -20.42 -0.17 -2.41
C TYR A 72 -21.56 -0.24 -3.44
#